data_AF-A0A1I4XMP0-F1
#
_entry.id   AF-A0A1I4XMP0-F1
#
_cell.length_a   1.000
_cell.length_b   1.000
_cell.length_c   1.000
_cell.angle_alpha   90.00
_cell.angle_beta   90.00
_cell.angle_gamma   90.00
#
_symmetry.space_group_name_H-M   'P 1'
#
loop_
_entity.id
_entity.type
_entity.pdbx_description
1 polymer ?
#
loop_
_entity_poly.entity_id
_entity_poly.type
_entity_poly.pdbx_seq_one_letter_code
_entity_poly.pdbx_strand_id
1 'polypeptide(L)'
;MDELTTIPPSPPVPAADGDGHAAVRRRWRAAGDRLWLVALSDGEAYQRAAGAVGRLLDRLRAQAHSVEDLLRVEQDPAGHLAGDDLPAAPGPDLLAAACAMRADEIDAADGARRRRAAIGAARDAGATWVTLTSTPTRVVEMHLGTGRAVVATSDLYDPDRPYVVGAALLDARTGDTLAGTDEEQACATHDAWAAARAARRNEIERAAPARDTAGHDPMEGS
;
A
#
# COMPACT_ATOMS: atom_id res chain seq x y z
N MET A 1 45.55 -10.07 -15.89
CA MET A 1 45.39 -8.68 -16.36
C MET A 1 43.93 -8.60 -16.74
N ASP A 2 43.07 -8.43 -15.72
CA ASP A 2 41.61 -8.45 -15.83
C ASP A 2 41.10 -7.02 -15.88
N GLU A 3 40.33 -6.71 -16.92
CA GLU A 3 39.64 -5.43 -17.07
C GLU A 3 38.42 -5.41 -16.14
N LEU A 4 38.53 -4.62 -15.07
CA LEU A 4 37.41 -4.26 -14.22
C LEU A 4 36.40 -3.44 -15.04
N THR A 5 35.28 -4.08 -15.38
CA THR A 5 34.12 -3.42 -15.97
C THR A 5 33.63 -2.34 -15.00
N THR A 6 33.93 -1.08 -15.32
CA THR A 6 33.50 0.09 -14.57
C THR A 6 32.03 0.35 -14.90
N ILE A 7 31.14 0.07 -13.95
CA ILE A 7 29.72 0.42 -14.03
C ILE A 7 29.62 1.95 -13.88
N PRO A 8 29.01 2.69 -14.83
CA PRO A 8 28.84 4.13 -14.69
C PRO A 8 27.89 4.44 -13.51
N PRO A 9 28.14 5.51 -12.73
CA PRO A 9 27.24 5.93 -11.68
C PRO A 9 25.87 6.28 -12.28
N SER A 10 24.81 5.75 -11.67
CA SER A 10 23.43 6.13 -12.02
C SER A 10 23.26 7.65 -11.91
N PRO A 11 22.52 8.28 -12.84
CA PRO A 11 22.24 9.71 -12.73
C PRO A 11 21.46 10.00 -11.44
N PRO A 12 21.70 11.15 -10.79
CA PRO A 12 20.92 11.54 -9.63
C PRO A 12 19.45 11.68 -10.02
N VAL A 13 18.59 10.96 -9.30
CA VAL A 13 17.13 11.15 -9.36
C VAL A 13 16.84 12.61 -8.98
N PRO A 14 16.08 13.38 -9.77
CA PRO A 14 15.75 14.75 -9.42
C PRO A 14 14.92 14.76 -8.12
N ALA A 15 15.50 15.29 -7.05
CA ALA A 15 14.82 15.60 -5.81
C ALA A 15 14.29 17.04 -5.88
N ALA A 16 12.99 17.22 -6.14
CA ALA A 16 12.34 18.55 -5.96
C ALA A 16 10.80 18.52 -5.81
N ASP A 17 10.09 17.52 -6.35
CA ASP A 17 8.61 17.51 -6.27
C ASP A 17 8.04 16.77 -5.03
N GLY A 18 8.87 15.97 -4.36
CA GLY A 18 8.43 15.11 -3.24
C GLY A 18 8.10 15.86 -1.94
N ASP A 19 8.79 16.96 -1.66
CA ASP A 19 8.66 17.68 -0.39
C ASP A 19 7.36 18.48 -0.30
N GLY A 20 6.91 19.03 -1.43
CA GLY A 20 5.63 19.76 -1.54
C GLY A 20 4.43 18.85 -1.32
N HIS A 21 4.38 17.70 -2.01
CA HIS A 21 3.30 16.72 -1.83
C HIS A 21 3.24 16.19 -0.40
N ALA A 22 4.40 15.91 0.21
CA ALA A 22 4.45 15.46 1.60
C ALA A 22 3.92 16.51 2.57
N ALA A 23 4.26 17.80 2.37
CA ALA A 23 3.75 18.89 3.19
C ALA A 23 2.23 19.05 3.07
N VAL A 24 1.67 18.95 1.86
CA VAL A 24 0.23 19.02 1.64
C VAL A 24 -0.50 17.84 2.29
N ARG A 25 0.01 16.62 2.12
CA ARG A 25 -0.56 15.42 2.77
C ARG A 25 -0.57 15.56 4.29
N ARG A 26 0.49 16.14 4.89
CA ARG A 26 0.52 16.45 6.33
C ARG A 26 -0.56 17.46 6.74
N ARG A 27 -0.75 18.53 5.96
CA ARG A 27 -1.81 19.53 6.21
C ARG A 27 -3.21 18.92 6.16
N TRP A 28 -3.49 18.10 5.15
CA TRP A 28 -4.79 17.43 5.01
C TRP A 28 -5.07 16.48 6.18
N ARG A 29 -4.09 15.68 6.61
CA ARG A 29 -4.22 14.82 7.80
C ARG A 29 -4.48 15.63 9.07
N ALA A 30 -3.74 16.71 9.27
CA ALA A 30 -3.94 17.58 10.43
C ALA A 30 -5.35 18.19 10.49
N ALA A 31 -6.00 18.42 9.34
CA ALA A 31 -7.40 18.84 9.31
C ALA A 31 -8.35 17.73 9.80
N GLY A 32 -8.10 16.48 9.37
CA GLY A 32 -8.81 15.31 9.91
C GLY A 32 -8.64 15.17 11.43
N ASP A 33 -7.42 15.34 11.94
CA ASP A 33 -7.14 15.27 13.38
C ASP A 33 -7.90 16.34 14.17
N ARG A 34 -8.04 17.56 13.62
CA ARG A 34 -8.85 18.62 14.23
C ARG A 34 -10.33 18.26 14.29
N LEU A 35 -10.87 17.57 13.27
CA LEU A 35 -12.25 17.09 13.31
C LEU A 35 -12.45 16.02 14.41
N TRP A 36 -11.46 15.17 14.65
CA TRP A 36 -11.51 14.20 15.75
C TRP A 36 -11.61 14.88 17.12
N LEU A 37 -10.92 16.00 17.32
CA LEU A 37 -11.02 16.76 18.58
C LEU A 37 -12.45 17.28 18.84
N VAL A 38 -13.23 17.58 17.79
CA VAL A 38 -14.64 17.94 17.93
C VAL A 38 -15.46 16.75 18.42
N ALA A 39 -15.14 15.51 18.00
CA ALA A 39 -15.84 14.31 18.46
C ALA A 39 -15.75 14.11 19.98
N LEU A 40 -14.67 14.59 20.61
CA LEU A 40 -14.44 14.46 22.04
C LEU A 40 -15.25 15.47 22.87
N SER A 41 -15.67 16.60 22.27
CA SER A 41 -16.37 17.69 22.96
C SER A 41 -17.82 17.84 22.56
N ASP A 42 -18.17 17.55 21.30
CA ASP A 42 -19.52 17.67 20.74
C ASP A 42 -19.75 16.60 19.66
N GLY A 43 -20.40 15.51 20.07
CA GLY A 43 -20.70 14.38 19.19
C GLY A 43 -21.66 14.73 18.04
N GLU A 44 -22.62 15.63 18.25
CA GLU A 44 -23.56 16.03 17.18
C GLU A 44 -22.87 16.91 16.14
N ALA A 45 -22.03 17.85 16.57
CA ALA A 45 -21.20 18.64 15.66
C ALA A 45 -20.27 17.75 14.84
N TYR A 46 -19.65 16.75 15.46
CA TYR A 46 -18.85 15.77 14.76
C TYR A 46 -19.64 14.96 13.74
N GLN A 47 -20.85 14.47 14.09
CA GLN A 47 -21.70 13.74 13.13
C GLN A 47 -22.06 14.60 11.91
N ARG A 48 -22.40 15.88 12.11
CA ARG A 48 -22.65 16.82 11.00
C ARG A 48 -21.41 17.02 10.14
N ALA A 49 -20.24 17.20 10.76
CA ALA A 49 -18.97 17.34 10.08
C ALA A 49 -18.60 16.08 9.27
N ALA A 50 -18.73 14.89 9.85
CA ALA A 50 -18.48 13.63 9.18
C ALA A 50 -19.41 13.42 7.97
N GLY A 51 -20.70 13.76 8.11
CA GLY A 51 -21.64 13.74 6.98
C GLY A 51 -21.25 14.72 5.86
N ALA A 52 -20.77 15.91 6.21
CA ALA A 52 -20.27 16.89 5.25
C ALA A 52 -19.00 16.40 4.52
N VAL A 53 -18.04 15.82 5.24
CA VAL A 53 -16.86 15.18 4.66
C VAL A 53 -17.25 14.05 3.72
N GLY A 54 -18.22 13.21 4.08
CA GLY A 54 -18.72 12.14 3.20
C GLY A 54 -19.26 12.67 1.87
N ARG A 55 -20.09 13.71 1.91
CA ARG A 55 -20.60 14.36 0.69
C ARG A 55 -19.49 14.98 -0.16
N LEU A 56 -18.51 15.63 0.47
CA LEU A 56 -17.35 16.18 -0.23
C LEU A 56 -16.53 15.06 -0.87
N LEU A 57 -16.27 13.97 -0.15
CA LEU A 57 -15.55 12.80 -0.65
C LEU A 57 -16.23 12.19 -1.87
N ASP A 58 -17.56 12.07 -1.87
CA ASP A 58 -18.31 11.57 -3.04
C ASP A 58 -18.16 12.47 -4.27
N ARG A 59 -18.16 13.80 -4.08
CA ARG A 59 -17.84 14.74 -5.18
C ARG A 59 -16.40 14.56 -5.67
N LEU A 60 -15.44 14.44 -4.76
CA LEU A 60 -14.04 14.23 -5.10
C LEU A 60 -13.80 12.90 -5.83
N ARG A 61 -14.52 11.83 -5.50
CA ARG A 61 -14.44 10.55 -6.22
C ARG A 61 -14.83 10.68 -7.69
N ALA A 62 -15.77 11.58 -8.01
CA ALA A 62 -16.22 11.83 -9.37
C ALA A 62 -15.29 12.76 -10.18
N GLN A 63 -14.46 13.56 -9.51
CA GLN A 63 -13.72 14.67 -10.15
C GLN A 63 -12.19 14.56 -10.02
N ALA A 64 -11.69 13.90 -8.98
CA ALA A 64 -10.28 13.80 -8.65
C ALA A 64 -9.80 12.34 -8.69
N HIS A 65 -8.86 12.08 -9.60
CA HIS A 65 -8.28 10.76 -9.85
C HIS A 65 -6.78 10.71 -9.55
N SER A 66 -6.19 11.84 -9.17
CA SER A 66 -4.78 11.98 -8.79
C SER A 66 -4.61 12.98 -7.65
N VAL A 67 -3.44 12.95 -7.00
CA VAL A 67 -3.06 13.95 -5.98
C VAL A 67 -3.03 15.36 -6.58
N GLU A 68 -2.61 15.48 -7.83
CA GLU A 68 -2.60 16.76 -8.54
C GLU A 68 -4.02 17.31 -8.74
N ASP A 69 -5.00 16.47 -9.03
CA ASP A 69 -6.40 16.92 -9.10
C ASP A 69 -6.88 17.46 -7.75
N LEU A 70 -6.49 16.81 -6.65
CA LEU A 70 -6.81 17.27 -5.29
C LEU A 70 -6.13 18.60 -4.95
N LEU A 71 -4.91 18.83 -5.45
CA LEU A 71 -4.23 20.12 -5.31
C LEU A 71 -4.98 21.23 -6.05
N ARG A 72 -5.52 20.95 -7.25
CA ARG A 72 -6.33 21.92 -8.00
C ARG A 72 -7.65 22.23 -7.30
N VAL A 73 -8.29 21.22 -6.70
CA VAL A 73 -9.48 21.41 -5.85
C VAL A 73 -9.19 22.36 -4.68
N GLU A 74 -8.03 22.22 -4.03
CA GLU A 74 -7.65 23.08 -2.90
C GLU A 74 -7.33 24.53 -3.30
N GLN A 75 -6.99 24.78 -4.57
CA GLN A 75 -6.76 26.12 -5.09
C GLN A 75 -8.07 26.92 -5.28
N ASP A 76 -9.21 26.24 -5.44
CA ASP A 76 -10.55 26.86 -5.49
C ASP A 76 -11.53 26.18 -4.51
N PRO A 77 -11.33 26.37 -3.19
CA PRO A 77 -12.18 25.73 -2.19
C PRO A 77 -13.62 26.26 -2.25
N ALA A 78 -13.81 27.50 -2.72
CA ALA A 78 -15.13 28.13 -2.81
C ALA A 78 -16.04 27.39 -3.79
N GLY A 79 -15.51 26.96 -4.95
CA GLY A 79 -16.26 26.17 -5.93
C GLY A 79 -16.75 24.82 -5.40
N HIS A 80 -16.01 24.22 -4.45
CA HIS A 80 -16.34 22.91 -3.88
C HIS A 80 -17.13 22.96 -2.57
N LEU A 81 -17.01 24.06 -1.83
CA LEU A 81 -17.77 24.35 -0.62
C LEU A 81 -19.10 25.06 -0.90
N ALA A 82 -19.33 25.51 -2.13
CA ALA A 82 -20.63 26.04 -2.54
C ALA A 82 -21.70 24.93 -2.46
N GLY A 83 -22.74 25.18 -1.68
CA GLY A 83 -23.90 24.31 -1.53
C GLY A 83 -24.53 24.43 -0.15
N ASP A 84 -25.86 24.43 -0.11
CA ASP A 84 -26.65 24.65 1.12
C ASP A 84 -26.50 23.52 2.16
N ASP A 85 -25.93 22.39 1.76
CA ASP A 85 -25.81 21.18 2.58
C ASP A 85 -24.52 21.10 3.40
N LEU A 86 -23.66 22.12 3.42
CA LEU A 86 -22.43 22.12 4.21
C LEU A 86 -22.55 23.07 5.41
N PRO A 87 -22.05 22.66 6.59
CA PRO A 87 -22.04 23.56 7.75
C PRO A 87 -21.13 24.77 7.46
N ALA A 88 -21.56 25.96 7.90
CA ALA A 88 -20.87 27.23 7.63
C ALA A 88 -19.42 27.28 8.16
N ALA A 89 -19.07 26.48 9.16
CA ALA A 89 -17.71 26.33 9.66
C ALA A 89 -17.48 24.92 10.24
N PRO A 90 -16.26 24.36 10.16
CA PRO A 90 -15.07 24.87 9.46
C PRO A 90 -14.94 24.30 8.03
N GLY A 91 -15.49 25.01 7.02
CA GLY A 91 -15.49 24.57 5.61
C GLY A 91 -14.13 24.11 5.06
N PRO A 92 -13.03 24.89 5.23
CA PRO A 92 -11.71 24.48 4.74
C PRO A 92 -11.17 23.19 5.37
N ASP A 93 -11.45 22.94 6.66
CA ASP A 93 -11.01 21.72 7.34
C ASP A 93 -11.80 20.49 6.85
N LEU A 94 -13.08 20.67 6.52
CA LEU A 94 -13.90 19.60 5.93
C LEU A 94 -13.39 19.21 4.54
N LEU A 95 -13.05 20.19 3.70
CA LEU A 95 -12.47 19.93 2.38
C LEU A 95 -11.10 19.25 2.50
N ALA A 96 -10.23 19.76 3.36
CA ALA A 96 -8.90 19.18 3.57
C ALA A 96 -8.98 17.73 4.12
N ALA A 97 -9.92 17.43 5.01
CA ALA A 97 -10.16 16.08 5.50
C ALA A 97 -10.68 15.15 4.38
N ALA A 98 -11.59 15.64 3.53
CA ALA A 98 -12.07 14.88 2.37
C ALA A 98 -10.93 14.61 1.36
N CYS A 99 -10.05 15.58 1.13
CA CYS A 99 -8.84 15.41 0.31
C CYS A 99 -7.88 14.38 0.92
N ALA A 100 -7.70 14.34 2.25
CA ALA A 100 -6.90 13.32 2.91
C ALA A 100 -7.42 11.91 2.60
N MET A 101 -8.72 11.67 2.81
CA MET A 101 -9.37 10.39 2.56
C MET A 101 -9.27 10.00 1.09
N ARG A 102 -9.54 10.93 0.18
CA ARG A 102 -9.47 10.66 -1.26
C ARG A 102 -8.04 10.32 -1.72
N ALA A 103 -7.04 11.02 -1.18
CA ALA A 103 -5.64 10.73 -1.48
C ALA A 103 -5.25 9.31 -1.00
N ASP A 104 -5.75 8.87 0.15
CA ASP A 104 -5.51 7.49 0.63
C ASP A 104 -6.21 6.44 -0.26
N GLU A 105 -7.41 6.73 -0.78
CA GLU A 105 -8.08 5.86 -1.77
C GLU A 105 -7.29 5.75 -3.08
N ILE A 106 -6.75 6.86 -3.57
CA ILE A 106 -5.90 6.90 -4.77
C ILE A 106 -4.64 6.08 -4.54
N ASP A 107 -3.93 6.30 -3.43
CA ASP A 107 -2.72 5.54 -3.08
C ASP A 107 -3.00 4.04 -2.95
N ALA A 108 -4.15 3.66 -2.37
CA ALA A 108 -4.58 2.27 -2.25
C ALA A 108 -4.86 1.64 -3.63
N ALA A 109 -5.57 2.36 -4.51
CA ALA A 109 -5.85 1.90 -5.87
C ALA A 109 -4.56 1.76 -6.70
N ASP A 110 -3.64 2.71 -6.57
CA ASP A 110 -2.33 2.69 -7.22
C ASP A 110 -1.47 1.55 -6.71
N GLY A 111 -1.48 1.31 -5.39
CA GLY A 111 -0.85 0.16 -4.75
C GLY A 111 -1.38 -1.16 -5.31
N ALA A 112 -2.70 -1.30 -5.45
CA ALA A 112 -3.32 -2.49 -6.03
C ALA A 112 -2.92 -2.69 -7.51
N ARG A 113 -2.88 -1.62 -8.32
CA ARG A 113 -2.42 -1.69 -9.71
C ARG A 113 -0.95 -2.13 -9.79
N ARG A 114 -0.07 -1.54 -8.97
CA ARG A 114 1.36 -1.92 -8.90
C ARG A 114 1.54 -3.40 -8.51
N ARG A 115 0.80 -3.89 -7.51
CA ARG A 115 0.84 -5.31 -7.12
C ARG A 115 0.45 -6.22 -8.28
N ARG A 116 -0.68 -5.96 -8.96
CA ARG A 116 -1.12 -6.75 -10.12
C ARG A 116 -0.10 -6.74 -11.25
N ALA A 117 0.49 -5.58 -11.55
CA ALA A 117 1.53 -5.47 -12.57
C ALA A 117 2.78 -6.26 -12.20
N ALA A 118 3.24 -6.20 -10.94
CA ALA A 118 4.38 -6.98 -10.46
C ALA A 118 4.12 -8.50 -10.54
N ILE A 119 2.91 -8.94 -10.18
CA ILE A 119 2.48 -10.33 -10.31
C ILE A 119 2.49 -10.78 -11.77
N GLY A 120 1.92 -9.99 -12.68
CA GLY A 120 1.90 -10.27 -14.11
C GLY A 120 3.31 -10.40 -14.68
N ALA A 121 4.15 -9.38 -14.46
CA ALA A 121 5.53 -9.38 -14.92
C ALA A 121 6.36 -10.56 -14.37
N ALA A 122 6.16 -10.92 -13.10
CA ALA A 122 6.86 -12.06 -12.50
C ALA A 122 6.41 -13.39 -13.12
N ARG A 123 5.13 -13.54 -13.48
CA ARG A 123 4.63 -14.71 -14.22
C ARG A 123 5.18 -14.79 -15.63
N ASP A 124 5.16 -13.68 -16.35
CA ASP A 124 5.68 -13.61 -17.73
C ASP A 124 7.18 -13.95 -17.77
N ALA A 125 7.92 -13.62 -16.70
CA ALA A 125 9.31 -14.00 -16.51
C ALA A 125 9.53 -15.44 -16.01
N GLY A 126 8.46 -16.22 -15.80
CA GLY A 126 8.54 -17.59 -15.27
C GLY A 126 8.99 -17.68 -13.80
N ALA A 127 8.91 -16.58 -13.05
CA ALA A 127 9.34 -16.56 -11.66
C ALA A 127 8.44 -17.46 -10.79
N THR A 128 9.03 -18.01 -9.73
CA THR A 128 8.29 -18.77 -8.71
C THR A 128 7.76 -17.84 -7.61
N TRP A 129 8.47 -16.74 -7.34
CA TRP A 129 8.16 -15.78 -6.29
C TRP A 129 8.10 -14.37 -6.83
N VAL A 130 7.29 -13.54 -6.17
CA VAL A 130 7.21 -12.10 -6.45
C VAL A 130 7.26 -11.31 -5.14
N THR A 131 8.00 -10.21 -5.12
CA THR A 131 7.97 -9.24 -4.03
C THR A 131 6.90 -8.20 -4.31
N LEU A 132 5.86 -8.15 -3.48
CA LEU A 132 4.73 -7.22 -3.63
C LEU A 132 4.94 -5.90 -2.90
N THR A 133 5.64 -5.95 -1.77
CA THR A 133 5.98 -4.79 -0.94
C THR A 133 7.41 -4.96 -0.44
N SER A 134 8.19 -3.88 -0.50
CA SER A 134 9.54 -3.82 0.07
C SER A 134 9.78 -2.40 0.59
N THR A 135 9.42 -2.16 1.85
CA THR A 135 9.68 -0.92 2.59
C THR A 135 10.59 -1.23 3.78
N PRO A 136 11.20 -0.22 4.42
CA PRO A 136 12.04 -0.44 5.60
C PRO A 136 11.32 -1.17 6.76
N THR A 137 10.00 -1.02 6.86
CA THR A 137 9.17 -1.60 7.92
C THR A 137 8.37 -2.82 7.51
N ARG A 138 8.34 -3.17 6.22
CA ARG A 138 7.50 -4.26 5.72
C ARG A 138 7.99 -4.85 4.40
N VAL A 139 8.12 -6.16 4.38
CA VAL A 139 8.36 -6.96 3.18
C VAL A 139 7.23 -7.96 3.02
N VAL A 140 6.68 -8.07 1.80
CA VAL A 140 5.68 -9.07 1.44
C VAL A 140 6.13 -9.77 0.17
N GLU A 141 6.31 -11.08 0.26
CA GLU A 141 6.70 -11.95 -0.85
C GLU A 141 5.69 -13.07 -1.04
N MET A 142 5.28 -13.34 -2.26
CA MET A 142 4.27 -14.34 -2.58
C MET A 142 4.82 -15.41 -3.50
N HIS A 143 4.57 -16.68 -3.17
CA HIS A 143 4.78 -17.81 -4.06
C HIS A 143 3.64 -17.85 -5.09
N LEU A 144 3.97 -17.62 -6.37
CA LEU A 144 3.00 -17.39 -7.44
C LEU A 144 2.11 -18.61 -7.74
N GLY A 145 2.61 -19.82 -7.49
CA GLY A 145 1.88 -21.06 -7.76
C GLY A 145 0.86 -21.44 -6.69
N THR A 146 1.00 -20.94 -5.47
CA THR A 146 0.16 -21.34 -4.32
C THR A 146 -0.57 -20.17 -3.68
N GLY A 147 -0.20 -18.92 -3.98
CA GLY A 147 -0.72 -17.73 -3.32
C GLY A 147 -0.23 -17.56 -1.87
N ARG A 148 0.56 -18.50 -1.33
CA ARG A 148 1.12 -18.38 0.01
C ARG A 148 2.19 -17.31 0.02
N ALA A 149 2.17 -16.46 1.03
CA ALA A 149 3.06 -15.33 1.16
C ALA A 149 3.78 -15.33 2.51
N VAL A 150 5.01 -14.81 2.49
CA VAL A 150 5.75 -14.41 3.68
C VAL A 150 5.45 -12.93 3.92
N VAL A 151 5.01 -12.60 5.13
CA VAL A 151 4.79 -11.22 5.58
C VAL A 151 5.77 -10.95 6.70
N ALA A 152 6.71 -10.05 6.47
CA ALA A 152 7.76 -9.71 7.42
C ALA A 152 7.64 -8.22 7.75
N THR A 153 7.49 -7.89 9.03
CA THR A 153 7.34 -6.51 9.51
C THR A 153 8.42 -6.18 10.53
N SER A 154 8.80 -4.92 10.60
CA SER A 154 9.58 -4.36 11.71
C SER A 154 8.83 -3.17 12.32
N ASP A 155 8.74 -3.18 13.64
CA ASP A 155 8.13 -2.11 14.42
C ASP A 155 9.07 -1.75 15.56
N LEU A 156 9.87 -0.70 15.37
CA LEU A 156 10.84 -0.26 16.36
C LEU A 156 10.18 0.39 17.59
N TYR A 157 8.87 0.60 17.57
CA TYR A 157 8.11 1.12 18.70
C TYR A 157 7.52 0.00 19.59
N ASP A 158 7.56 -1.25 19.14
CA ASP A 158 7.29 -2.43 19.95
C ASP A 158 8.63 -3.07 20.38
N PRO A 159 9.14 -2.75 21.60
CA PRO A 159 10.42 -3.26 22.05
C PRO A 159 10.39 -4.77 22.34
N ASP A 160 9.21 -5.35 22.58
CA ASP A 160 9.06 -6.77 22.89
C ASP A 160 9.05 -7.61 21.59
N ARG A 161 8.58 -7.02 20.48
CA ARG A 161 8.47 -7.68 19.18
C ARG A 161 8.94 -6.79 18.02
N PRO A 162 10.20 -6.33 18.04
CA PRO A 162 10.68 -5.33 17.07
C PRO A 162 10.70 -5.84 15.63
N TYR A 163 10.74 -7.17 15.46
CA TYR A 163 10.69 -7.84 14.17
C TYR A 163 9.74 -9.03 14.23
N VAL A 164 8.86 -9.16 13.25
CA VAL A 164 7.89 -10.26 13.15
C VAL A 164 7.89 -10.83 11.74
N VAL A 165 7.86 -12.16 11.63
CA VAL A 165 7.65 -12.90 10.37
C VAL A 165 6.42 -13.78 10.54
N GLY A 166 5.46 -13.65 9.63
CA GLY A 166 4.28 -14.50 9.55
C GLY A 166 4.04 -14.98 8.12
N ALA A 167 2.92 -15.67 7.93
CA ALA A 167 2.44 -16.07 6.62
C ALA A 167 1.02 -15.57 6.35
N ALA A 168 0.69 -15.48 5.07
CA ALA A 168 -0.65 -15.17 4.61
C ALA A 168 -0.97 -15.98 3.36
N LEU A 169 -2.27 -16.14 3.07
CA LEU A 169 -2.75 -16.55 1.77
C LEU A 169 -3.24 -15.31 1.04
N LEU A 170 -2.68 -15.08 -0.15
CA LEU A 170 -3.04 -13.98 -1.02
C LEU A 170 -3.71 -14.52 -2.29
N ASP A 171 -4.60 -13.73 -2.87
CA ASP A 171 -5.12 -14.00 -4.20
C ASP A 171 -3.97 -13.87 -5.20
N ALA A 172 -3.66 -14.97 -5.90
CA ALA A 172 -2.50 -15.00 -6.77
C ALA A 172 -2.63 -14.08 -7.99
N ARG A 173 -3.82 -13.54 -8.31
CA ARG A 173 -4.05 -12.58 -9.40
C ARG A 173 -3.96 -11.14 -8.90
N THR A 174 -4.54 -10.83 -7.74
CA THR A 174 -4.63 -9.45 -7.25
C THR A 174 -3.58 -9.08 -6.20
N GLY A 175 -3.04 -10.07 -5.49
CA GLY A 175 -2.18 -9.88 -4.33
C GLY A 175 -2.93 -9.38 -3.10
N ASP A 176 -4.26 -9.48 -3.08
CA ASP A 176 -5.07 -9.12 -1.91
C ASP A 176 -5.11 -10.26 -0.90
N THR A 177 -5.15 -9.93 0.39
CA THR A 177 -5.14 -10.94 1.46
C THR A 177 -6.47 -11.68 1.51
N LEU A 178 -6.41 -13.01 1.37
CA LEU A 178 -7.54 -13.92 1.53
C LEU A 178 -7.64 -14.45 2.97
N ALA A 179 -6.49 -14.77 3.57
CA ALA A 179 -6.41 -15.22 4.97
C ALA A 179 -5.03 -14.89 5.56
N GLY A 180 -4.98 -14.58 6.85
CA GLY A 180 -3.73 -14.56 7.63
C GLY A 180 -3.50 -15.90 8.33
N THR A 181 -2.27 -16.18 8.74
CA THR A 181 -1.99 -17.24 9.71
C THR A 181 -1.70 -16.62 11.07
N ASP A 182 -2.25 -17.19 12.14
CA ASP A 182 -1.92 -16.77 13.52
C ASP A 182 -0.49 -17.16 13.93
N GLU A 183 0.20 -17.97 13.11
CA GLU A 183 1.58 -18.39 13.34
C GLU A 183 2.59 -17.31 12.95
N GLU A 184 2.80 -16.39 13.89
CA GLU A 184 3.85 -15.36 13.83
C GLU A 184 5.08 -15.77 14.64
N GLN A 185 6.26 -15.47 14.10
CA GLN A 185 7.55 -15.61 14.78
C GLN A 185 8.13 -14.24 15.07
N ALA A 186 8.24 -13.89 16.36
CA ALA A 186 8.97 -12.71 16.81
C ALA A 186 10.49 -12.97 16.77
N CYS A 187 11.24 -11.94 16.40
CA CYS A 187 12.69 -11.95 16.31
C CYS A 187 13.25 -10.72 17.03
N ALA A 188 14.31 -10.90 17.81
CA ALA A 188 14.94 -9.79 18.55
C ALA A 188 15.88 -8.94 17.69
N THR A 189 16.39 -9.50 16.59
CA THR A 189 17.38 -8.84 15.72
C THR A 189 16.98 -8.90 14.26
N HIS A 190 17.49 -7.94 13.48
CA HIS A 190 17.30 -7.90 12.04
C HIS A 190 17.85 -9.14 11.33
N ASP A 191 18.99 -9.69 11.76
CA ASP A 191 19.57 -10.89 11.16
C ASP A 191 18.71 -12.14 11.42
N ALA A 192 18.18 -12.28 12.64
CA ALA A 192 17.23 -13.33 12.97
C ALA A 192 15.94 -13.20 12.15
N TRP A 193 15.47 -11.98 11.94
CA TRP A 193 14.31 -11.68 11.10
C TRP A 193 14.53 -12.06 9.63
N ALA A 194 15.69 -11.72 9.07
CA ALA A 194 16.06 -12.11 7.71
C ALA A 194 16.16 -13.65 7.56
N ALA A 195 16.76 -14.32 8.55
CA ALA A 195 16.86 -15.79 8.57
C ALA A 195 15.48 -16.45 8.69
N ALA A 196 14.60 -15.96 9.58
CA ALA A 196 13.24 -16.46 9.74
C ALA A 196 12.40 -16.28 8.46
N ARG A 197 12.54 -15.14 7.78
CA ARG A 197 11.91 -14.90 6.47
C ARG A 197 12.37 -15.91 5.42
N ALA A 198 13.68 -16.16 5.32
CA ALA A 198 14.23 -17.16 4.39
C ALA A 198 13.76 -18.58 4.73
N ALA A 199 13.71 -18.94 6.02
CA ALA A 199 13.20 -20.23 6.46
C ALA A 199 11.73 -20.42 6.07
N ARG A 200 10.87 -19.42 6.32
CA ARG A 200 9.45 -19.47 5.95
C ARG A 200 9.24 -19.56 4.44
N ARG A 201 10.07 -18.87 3.65
CA ARG A 201 10.09 -19.02 2.19
C ARG A 201 10.37 -20.45 1.77
N ASN A 202 11.39 -21.08 2.37
CA ASN A 202 11.76 -22.47 2.09
C ASN A 202 10.69 -23.48 2.55
N GLU A 203 9.95 -23.19 3.62
CA GLU A 203 8.80 -23.99 4.06
C GLU A 203 7.66 -23.96 3.03
N ILE A 204 7.32 -22.76 2.54
CA ILE A 204 6.28 -22.60 1.51
C ILE A 204 6.68 -23.32 0.22
N GLU A 205 7.94 -23.19 -0.21
CA GLU A 205 8.46 -23.86 -1.41
C GLU A 205 8.35 -25.39 -1.27
N ARG A 206 8.77 -25.95 -0.13
CA ARG A 206 8.69 -27.41 0.11
C ARG A 206 7.26 -27.93 0.20
N ALA A 207 6.33 -27.10 0.67
CA ALA A 207 4.91 -27.45 0.76
C ALA A 207 4.15 -27.21 -0.56
N ALA A 208 4.76 -26.55 -1.55
CA ALA A 208 4.13 -26.35 -2.84
C ALA A 208 4.06 -27.70 -3.57
N PRO A 209 2.91 -28.06 -4.17
CA PRO A 209 2.85 -29.24 -5.00
C PRO A 209 3.88 -29.11 -6.13
N ALA A 210 4.55 -30.22 -6.46
CA ALA A 210 5.46 -30.26 -7.60
C ALA A 210 4.72 -29.69 -8.82
N ARG A 211 5.33 -28.73 -9.52
CA ARG A 211 4.79 -28.23 -10.78
C ARG A 211 4.64 -29.44 -11.70
N ASP A 212 3.40 -29.81 -12.03
CA ASP A 212 3.16 -30.75 -13.12
C ASP A 212 3.72 -30.10 -14.39
N THR A 213 4.93 -30.49 -14.76
CA THR A 213 5.55 -30.21 -16.05
C THR A 213 5.05 -31.19 -17.12
N ALA A 214 4.03 -31.99 -16.83
CA ALA A 214 3.41 -32.93 -17.75
C ALA A 214 2.25 -32.26 -18.51
N GLY A 215 2.62 -31.35 -19.40
CA GLY A 215 1.79 -30.89 -20.51
C GLY A 215 2.50 -31.06 -21.84
N HIS A 216 3.32 -32.11 -21.97
CA HIS A 216 3.80 -32.61 -23.26
C HIS A 216 3.03 -33.90 -23.54
N ASP A 217 1.93 -33.76 -24.27
CA ASP A 217 1.36 -34.90 -24.99
C ASP A 217 1.75 -34.73 -26.47
N PRO A 218 2.73 -35.52 -26.97
CA PRO A 218 3.07 -35.56 -28.37
C PRO A 218 2.04 -36.45 -29.07
N MET A 219 1.04 -35.83 -29.69
CA MET A 219 0.27 -36.53 -30.71
C MET A 219 0.89 -36.27 -32.09
N GLU A 220 2.01 -36.95 -32.33
CA GLU A 220 2.37 -37.40 -33.68
C GLU A 220 1.57 -38.66 -34.02
N GLY A 221 0.96 -38.67 -35.21
CA GLY A 221 0.85 -39.88 -36.04
C GLY A 221 -0.44 -40.72 -35.92
N SER A 222 -1.40 -40.44 -36.81
CA SER A 222 -1.83 -41.36 -37.88
C SER A 222 -2.76 -40.65 -38.86
#